data_AF-A0A4Y6PQY1-F1
#
_entry.id   AF-A0A4Y6PQY1-F1
#
_cell.length_a   1.000
_cell.length_b   1.000
_cell.length_c   1.000
_cell.angle_alpha   90.00
_cell.angle_beta   90.00
_cell.angle_gamma   90.00
#
_symmetry.space_group_name_H-M   'P 1'
#
loop_
_entity.id
_entity.type
_entity.pdbx_description
1 polymer ?
#
loop_
_entity_poly.entity_id
_entity_poly.type
_entity_poly.pdbx_seq_one_letter_code
_entity_poly.pdbx_strand_id
1 'polypeptide(L)'
;MNQKAHDSQQTLMLQLPSSSATAAHSLAVTGMSGEEFLHLIRERERYNWLADKVDRWVGLYSVPELVEMLNSMPTMPGQRQKALVALSLTDDLSALAALESFDSSGRAESFQALHQIAIGQWRQRQRTATN
;
A
#
# COMPACT_ATOMS: atom_id res chain seq x y z
N MET A 1 -36.01 27.91 43.64
CA MET A 1 -34.54 27.97 43.47
C MET A 1 -33.96 26.69 44.05
N ASN A 2 -33.79 25.67 43.21
CA ASN A 2 -33.18 24.38 43.60
C ASN A 2 -31.70 24.40 43.20
N GLN A 3 -30.82 24.19 44.16
CA GLN A 3 -29.37 24.23 43.98
C GLN A 3 -28.75 22.91 44.43
N LYS A 4 -27.87 22.41 43.55
CA LYS A 4 -26.85 21.35 43.73
C LYS A 4 -27.39 19.92 43.58
N ALA A 5 -27.44 19.35 42.36
CA ALA A 5 -26.32 18.79 41.57
C ALA A 5 -25.59 17.69 42.38
N HIS A 6 -26.16 16.49 42.45
CA HIS A 6 -26.06 15.36 41.50
C HIS A 6 -24.67 14.70 41.48
N ASP A 7 -24.71 13.43 41.86
CA ASP A 7 -23.68 12.41 41.78
C ASP A 7 -22.81 12.46 40.52
N SER A 8 -21.52 12.13 40.69
CA SER A 8 -20.93 10.89 40.19
C SER A 8 -19.43 11.07 40.00
N GLN A 9 -18.66 10.33 40.80
CA GLN A 9 -17.27 10.02 40.48
C GLN A 9 -17.24 9.21 39.18
N GLN A 10 -16.80 9.82 38.09
CA GLN A 10 -16.39 9.10 36.89
C GLN A 10 -14.88 9.24 36.75
N THR A 11 -14.19 8.23 37.27
CA THR A 11 -12.83 7.88 36.85
C THR A 11 -12.85 7.70 35.33
N LEU A 12 -12.23 8.64 34.61
CA LEU A 12 -11.89 8.44 33.20
C LEU A 12 -10.91 7.27 33.12
N MET A 13 -11.42 6.05 32.92
CA MET A 13 -10.62 5.02 32.28
C MET A 13 -10.50 5.41 30.81
N LEU A 14 -9.29 5.83 30.42
CA LEU A 14 -8.89 5.91 29.02
C LEU A 14 -9.12 4.52 28.41
N GLN A 15 -10.26 4.32 27.75
CA GLN A 15 -10.46 3.19 26.86
C GLN A 15 -9.56 3.41 25.65
N LEU A 16 -8.35 2.84 25.72
CA LEU A 16 -7.55 2.57 24.54
C LEU A 16 -8.36 1.61 23.65
N PRO A 17 -8.63 1.93 22.38
CA PRO A 17 -9.15 0.93 21.45
C PRO A 17 -8.12 -0.20 21.35
N SER A 18 -8.60 -1.42 21.54
CA SER A 18 -7.86 -2.68 21.49
C SER A 18 -7.28 -2.96 20.10
N SER A 19 -6.31 -2.18 19.63
CA SER A 19 -5.62 -2.40 18.34
C SER A 19 -4.48 -3.42 18.42
N SER A 20 -4.19 -3.98 19.62
CA SER A 20 -3.05 -4.87 19.82
C SER A 20 -3.34 -6.35 19.50
N ALA A 21 -4.61 -6.78 19.46
CA ALA A 21 -4.96 -8.18 19.22
C ALA A 21 -4.90 -8.56 17.73
N THR A 22 -5.19 -7.62 16.83
CA THR A 22 -5.20 -7.89 15.37
C THR A 22 -3.78 -8.00 14.81
N ALA A 23 -2.86 -7.16 15.26
CA ALA A 23 -1.45 -7.24 14.87
C ALA A 23 -0.79 -8.53 15.39
N ALA A 24 -1.07 -8.93 16.64
CA ALA A 24 -0.53 -10.18 17.20
C ALA A 24 -1.07 -11.44 16.49
N HIS A 25 -2.33 -11.43 16.05
CA HIS A 25 -2.93 -12.55 15.31
C HIS A 25 -2.36 -12.67 13.88
N SER A 26 -2.04 -11.55 13.21
CA SER A 26 -1.40 -11.56 11.89
C SER A 26 0.06 -12.07 11.91
N LEU A 27 0.80 -11.81 13.00
CA LEU A 27 2.20 -12.24 13.17
C LEU A 27 2.32 -13.76 13.34
N ALA A 28 1.45 -14.38 14.13
CA ALA A 28 1.51 -15.81 14.43
C ALA A 28 1.13 -16.73 13.24
N VAL A 29 0.34 -16.22 12.28
CA VAL A 29 -0.17 -17.00 11.13
C VAL A 29 0.78 -16.96 9.92
N THR A 30 1.65 -15.94 9.83
CA THR A 30 2.53 -15.73 8.67
C THR A 30 4.00 -16.04 8.93
N GLY A 31 4.41 -16.23 10.19
CA GLY A 31 5.82 -16.41 10.55
C GLY A 31 6.68 -15.17 10.37
N MET A 32 6.08 -14.00 10.13
CA MET A 32 6.77 -12.71 10.05
C MET A 32 7.10 -12.16 11.44
N SER A 33 8.26 -11.54 11.55
CA SER A 33 8.62 -10.69 12.68
C SER A 33 7.77 -9.42 12.74
N GLY A 34 7.72 -8.80 13.93
CA GLY A 34 7.03 -7.53 14.13
C GLY A 34 7.56 -6.40 13.22
N GLU A 35 8.86 -6.40 12.95
CA GLU A 35 9.51 -5.40 12.09
C GLU A 35 9.11 -5.56 10.62
N GLU A 36 9.09 -6.80 10.11
CA GLU A 36 8.62 -7.09 8.74
C GLU A 36 7.16 -6.70 8.54
N PHE A 37 6.31 -6.93 9.55
CA PHE A 37 4.91 -6.52 9.51
C PHE A 37 4.74 -5.00 9.47
N LEU A 38 5.47 -4.26 10.32
CA LEU A 38 5.44 -2.79 10.32
C LEU A 38 5.99 -2.21 9.01
N HIS A 39 7.05 -2.84 8.46
CA HIS A 39 7.58 -2.48 7.15
C HIS A 39 6.51 -2.60 6.07
N LEU A 40 5.79 -3.73 6.03
CA LEU A 40 4.73 -3.96 5.05
C LEU A 40 3.58 -2.95 5.17
N ILE A 41 3.15 -2.61 6.39
CA ILE A 41 2.13 -1.57 6.61
C ILE A 41 2.59 -0.24 6.03
N ARG A 42 3.81 0.19 6.35
CA ARG A 42 4.37 1.44 5.84
C ARG A 42 4.42 1.47 4.31
N GLU A 43 4.83 0.37 3.69
CA GLU A 43 4.87 0.27 2.23
C GLU A 43 3.48 0.27 1.60
N ARG A 44 2.48 -0.26 2.30
CA ARG A 44 1.08 -0.19 1.87
C ARG A 44 0.50 1.21 1.97
N GLU A 45 0.79 1.93 3.05
CA GLU A 45 0.43 3.35 3.16
C GLU A 45 1.12 4.19 2.08
N ARG A 46 2.41 3.90 1.81
CA ARG A 46 3.16 4.54 0.74
C ARG A 46 2.56 4.25 -0.63
N TYR A 47 2.15 3.01 -0.89
CA TYR A 47 1.44 2.63 -2.11
C TYR A 47 0.17 3.47 -2.28
N ASN A 48 -0.70 3.50 -1.26
CA ASN A 48 -1.96 4.24 -1.34
C ASN A 48 -1.72 5.73 -1.59
N TRP A 49 -0.76 6.34 -0.88
CA TRP A 49 -0.41 7.74 -1.10
C TRP A 49 0.11 7.99 -2.52
N LEU A 50 0.96 7.10 -3.06
CA LEU A 50 1.44 7.20 -4.43
C LEU A 50 0.30 7.03 -5.43
N ALA A 51 -0.58 6.05 -5.21
CA ALA A 51 -1.73 5.76 -6.06
C ALA A 51 -2.59 7.01 -6.23
N ASP A 52 -2.98 7.67 -5.15
CA ASP A 52 -3.74 8.93 -5.19
C ASP A 52 -3.06 10.04 -6.01
N LYS A 53 -1.72 10.08 -6.01
CA LYS A 53 -0.95 11.09 -6.75
C LYS A 53 -0.78 10.77 -8.22
N VAL A 54 -0.65 9.49 -8.56
CA VAL A 54 -0.43 9.05 -9.94
C VAL A 54 -1.72 8.68 -10.66
N ASP A 55 -2.84 8.52 -9.94
CA ASP A 55 -4.16 8.19 -10.50
C ASP A 55 -4.56 9.14 -11.64
N ARG A 56 -4.31 10.43 -11.46
CA ARG A 56 -4.56 11.46 -12.49
C ARG A 56 -3.66 11.33 -13.73
N TRP A 57 -2.60 10.54 -13.65
CA TRP A 57 -1.66 10.28 -14.76
C TRP A 57 -1.92 8.93 -15.42
N VAL A 58 -2.72 8.07 -14.80
CA VAL A 58 -3.14 6.81 -15.40
C VAL A 58 -3.94 7.13 -16.66
N GLY A 59 -3.49 6.63 -17.81
CA GLY A 59 -4.05 6.95 -19.12
C GLY A 59 -3.34 8.06 -19.89
N LEU A 60 -2.43 8.83 -19.26
CA LEU A 60 -1.53 9.75 -19.99
C LEU A 60 -0.32 9.04 -20.59
N TYR A 61 0.06 7.89 -20.01
CA TYR A 61 1.17 7.06 -20.46
C TYR A 61 0.64 5.69 -20.86
N SER A 62 1.15 5.20 -21.97
CA SER A 62 0.99 3.82 -22.42
C SER A 62 1.79 2.85 -21.53
N VAL A 63 1.40 1.57 -21.53
CA VAL A 63 2.14 0.53 -20.80
C VAL A 63 3.63 0.48 -21.20
N PRO A 64 4.01 0.52 -22.48
CA PRO A 64 5.42 0.56 -22.88
C PRO A 64 6.20 1.75 -22.29
N GLU A 65 5.61 2.94 -22.25
CA GLU A 65 6.26 4.13 -21.66
C GLU A 65 6.46 3.97 -20.16
N LEU A 66 5.47 3.42 -19.45
CA LEU A 66 5.61 3.13 -18.02
C LEU A 66 6.68 2.06 -17.74
N VAL A 67 6.78 1.04 -18.61
CA VAL A 67 7.83 0.03 -18.55
C VAL A 67 9.21 0.66 -18.79
N GLU A 68 9.33 1.57 -19.75
CA GLU A 68 10.57 2.31 -19.99
C GLU A 68 10.95 3.15 -18.76
N MET A 69 10.01 3.88 -18.16
CA MET A 69 10.24 4.66 -16.95
C MET A 69 10.65 3.79 -15.74
N LEU A 70 10.15 2.56 -15.66
CA LEU A 70 10.50 1.61 -14.61
C LEU A 70 11.94 1.08 -14.76
N ASN A 71 12.37 0.84 -16.00
CA ASN A 71 13.66 0.23 -16.31
C ASN A 71 14.81 1.24 -16.50
N SER A 72 14.50 2.45 -16.97
CA SER A 72 15.49 3.50 -17.25
C SER A 72 16.11 4.11 -15.99
N MET A 73 17.18 4.89 -16.18
CA MET A 73 17.76 5.70 -15.12
C MET A 73 16.75 6.77 -14.68
N PRO A 74 16.45 6.90 -13.37
CA PRO A 74 15.43 7.84 -12.93
C PRO A 74 15.90 9.27 -13.18
N THR A 75 15.10 10.03 -13.92
CA THR A 75 15.30 11.46 -14.17
C THR A 75 14.72 12.34 -13.07
N MET A 76 13.82 11.78 -12.25
CA MET A 76 13.19 12.46 -11.11
C MET A 76 13.10 11.56 -9.88
N PRO A 77 13.08 12.14 -8.66
CA PRO A 77 12.83 11.40 -7.44
C PRO A 77 11.52 10.61 -7.50
N GLY A 78 11.60 9.33 -7.14
CA GLY A 78 10.44 8.46 -7.07
C GLY A 78 9.89 7.99 -8.43
N GLN A 79 10.54 8.29 -9.55
CA GLN A 79 10.00 7.98 -10.89
C GLN A 79 9.66 6.49 -11.06
N ARG A 80 10.57 5.60 -10.68
CA ARG A 80 10.34 4.14 -10.79
C ARG A 80 9.18 3.68 -9.92
N GLN A 81 9.07 4.21 -8.69
CA GLN A 81 7.96 3.91 -7.78
C GLN A 81 6.63 4.39 -8.36
N LYS A 82 6.61 5.59 -8.96
CA LYS A 82 5.42 6.13 -9.61
C LYS A 82 5.02 5.30 -10.83
N ALA A 83 5.98 4.91 -11.68
CA ALA A 83 5.74 4.05 -12.83
C ALA A 83 5.19 2.67 -12.41
N LEU A 84 5.77 2.08 -11.37
CA LEU A 84 5.32 0.83 -10.78
C LEU A 84 3.87 0.89 -10.30
N VAL A 85 3.53 1.96 -9.56
CA VAL A 85 2.16 2.17 -9.07
C VAL A 85 1.22 2.46 -10.23
N ALA A 86 1.61 3.28 -11.21
CA ALA A 86 0.81 3.56 -12.40
C ALA A 86 0.49 2.28 -13.19
N LEU A 87 1.48 1.41 -13.43
CA LEU A 87 1.26 0.08 -14.03
C LEU A 87 0.24 -0.74 -13.24
N SER A 88 0.35 -0.73 -11.92
CA SER A 88 -0.60 -1.45 -11.07
C SER A 88 -2.00 -0.87 -11.06
N LEU A 89 -2.18 0.38 -11.53
CA LEU A 89 -3.47 1.04 -11.66
C LEU A 89 -4.09 0.85 -13.05
N THR A 90 -3.28 0.62 -14.09
CA THR A 90 -3.76 0.35 -15.45
C THR A 90 -4.55 -0.95 -15.55
N ASP A 91 -5.75 -0.86 -16.11
CA ASP A 91 -6.65 -1.98 -16.38
C ASP A 91 -6.32 -2.68 -17.71
N ASP A 92 -5.09 -3.21 -17.81
CA ASP A 92 -4.57 -3.92 -18.99
C ASP A 92 -3.76 -5.14 -18.54
N LEU A 93 -4.00 -6.29 -19.17
CA LEU A 93 -3.24 -7.53 -18.94
C LEU A 93 -1.75 -7.37 -19.26
N SER A 94 -1.40 -6.51 -20.23
CA SER A 94 -0.01 -6.20 -20.54
C SER A 94 0.70 -5.50 -19.37
N ALA A 95 -0.03 -4.72 -18.57
CA ALA A 95 0.49 -4.09 -17.36
C ALA A 95 0.78 -5.11 -16.26
N LEU A 96 -0.07 -6.12 -16.09
CA LEU A 96 0.23 -7.23 -15.16
C LEU A 96 1.47 -8.00 -15.61
N ALA A 97 1.56 -8.36 -16.90
CA ALA A 97 2.71 -9.09 -17.41
C ALA A 97 4.02 -8.30 -17.21
N ALA A 98 3.98 -6.98 -17.36
CA ALA A 98 5.10 -6.10 -17.07
C ALA A 98 5.50 -6.10 -15.58
N LEU A 99 4.51 -6.07 -14.67
CA LEU A 99 4.78 -6.16 -13.23
C LEU A 99 5.39 -7.52 -12.87
N GLU A 100 4.80 -8.62 -13.33
CA GLU A 100 5.27 -9.96 -12.98
C GLU A 100 6.64 -10.31 -13.57
N SER A 101 6.99 -9.76 -14.73
CA SER A 101 8.29 -9.96 -15.37
C SER A 101 9.40 -9.06 -14.84
N PHE A 102 9.07 -8.01 -14.07
CA PHE A 102 10.05 -7.09 -13.53
C PHE A 102 10.83 -7.70 -12.36
N ASP A 103 12.15 -7.84 -12.51
CA ASP A 103 13.01 -8.32 -11.42
C ASP A 103 13.36 -7.19 -10.44
N SER A 104 12.76 -7.23 -9.25
CA SER A 104 13.06 -6.31 -8.16
C SER A 104 14.15 -6.79 -7.19
N SER A 105 14.70 -8.00 -7.33
CA SER A 105 15.61 -8.61 -6.34
C SER A 105 16.89 -7.79 -6.09
N GLY A 106 17.39 -7.08 -7.10
CA GLY A 106 18.52 -6.16 -7.00
C GLY A 106 18.18 -4.76 -6.47
N ARG A 107 16.96 -4.52 -5.97
CA ARG A 107 16.51 -3.22 -5.44
C ARG A 107 16.48 -3.21 -3.92
N ALA A 108 16.39 -2.02 -3.33
CA ALA A 108 16.18 -1.88 -1.89
C ALA A 108 14.89 -2.59 -1.45
N GLU A 109 14.90 -3.18 -0.25
CA GLU A 109 13.79 -3.96 0.32
C GLU A 109 12.43 -3.21 0.25
N SER A 110 12.42 -1.93 0.62
CA SER A 110 11.24 -1.05 0.49
C SER A 110 10.65 -1.02 -0.93
N PHE A 111 11.50 -1.06 -1.96
CA PHE A 111 11.04 -1.12 -3.34
C PHE A 111 10.46 -2.50 -3.69
N GLN A 112 11.08 -3.58 -3.20
CA GLN A 112 10.59 -4.95 -3.40
C GLN A 112 9.22 -5.15 -2.76
N ALA A 113 9.05 -4.68 -1.52
CA ALA A 113 7.78 -4.72 -0.82
C ALA A 113 6.69 -3.91 -1.56
N LEU A 114 7.02 -2.70 -2.02
CA LEU A 114 6.11 -1.90 -2.85
C LEU A 114 5.70 -2.63 -4.14
N HIS A 115 6.65 -3.33 -4.78
CA HIS A 115 6.38 -4.12 -5.98
C HIS A 115 5.40 -5.27 -5.72
N GLN A 116 5.58 -6.03 -4.66
CA GLN A 116 4.65 -7.10 -4.29
C GLN A 116 3.24 -6.56 -3.96
N ILE A 117 3.17 -5.42 -3.27
CA ILE A 117 1.90 -4.74 -3.00
C ILE A 117 1.22 -4.32 -4.31
N ALA A 118 1.97 -3.75 -5.25
CA ALA A 118 1.46 -3.32 -6.56
C ALA A 118 0.81 -4.48 -7.34
N ILE A 119 1.48 -5.64 -7.42
CA ILE A 119 0.91 -6.86 -8.02
C ILE A 119 -0.37 -7.30 -7.29
N GLY A 120 -0.33 -7.34 -5.96
CA GLY A 120 -1.47 -7.76 -5.13
C GLY A 120 -2.70 -6.88 -5.34
N GLN A 121 -2.50 -5.57 -5.44
CA GLN A 121 -3.56 -4.58 -5.66
C GLN A 121 -4.16 -4.70 -7.06
N TRP A 122 -3.35 -4.87 -8.10
CA TRP A 122 -3.87 -5.13 -9.44
C TRP A 122 -4.79 -6.36 -9.45
N ARG A 123 -4.33 -7.49 -8.89
CA ARG A 123 -5.11 -8.75 -8.81
C ARG A 123 -6.39 -8.60 -7.97
N GLN A 124 -6.36 -7.78 -6.92
CA GLN A 124 -7.55 -7.50 -6.12
C GLN A 124 -8.60 -6.72 -6.92
N ARG A 125 -8.18 -5.68 -7.66
CA ARG A 125 -9.09 -4.86 -8.47
C ARG A 125 -9.77 -5.64 -9.59
N GLN A 126 -9.04 -6.55 -10.24
CA GLN A 126 -9.64 -7.44 -11.24
C GLN A 126 -10.73 -8.34 -10.67
N ARG A 127 -10.51 -8.87 -9.46
CA ARG A 127 -11.53 -9.69 -8.78
C ARG A 127 -12.77 -8.88 -8.42
N THR A 128 -12.63 -7.60 -8.11
CA THR A 128 -13.76 -6.72 -7.80
C THR A 128 -14.48 -6.21 -9.04
N ALA A 129 -13.80 -6.06 -10.19
CA ALA A 129 -14.42 -5.61 -11.43
C ALA A 129 -15.24 -6.70 -12.14
N THR A 130 -14.96 -7.97 -11.84
CA THR A 130 -15.62 -9.14 -12.46
C THR A 130 -16.87 -9.61 -11.69
N ASN A 131 -17.18 -9.02 -10.52
CA ASN A 131 -18.35 -9.34 -9.69
C ASN A 131 -19.42 -8.25 -9.80
#